data_AF-A0A328SP07-F1
#
_entry.id   AF-A0A328SP07-F1
#
_cell.length_a   1.000
_cell.length_b   1.000
_cell.length_c   1.000
_cell.angle_alpha   90.00
_cell.angle_beta   90.00
_cell.angle_gamma   90.00
#
_symmetry.space_group_name_H-M   'P 1'
#
loop_
_entity.id
_entity.type
_entity.pdbx_description
1 polymer ?
#
loop_
_entity_poly.entity_id
_entity_poly.type
_entity_poly.pdbx_seq_one_letter_code
_entity_poly.pdbx_strand_id
1 'polypeptide(L)'
;PLELLFYRAGYTLQVLDHAVNMQGSTNGTLLYNTLTGFLKSTDPRVIVGSTTLGYAHSTTSMIFGPALLDFGLYAMLIQMALIGFVMNMIYIIQRSLKDVFIALYAILLAHVIIWIETGPTDLVVLLFFAISLIT
;
A
#
# COMPACT_ATOMS: atom_id res chain seq x y z
N PRO A 1 -10.50 13.70 21.44
CA PRO A 1 -9.42 13.64 20.41
C PRO A 1 -8.65 12.31 20.42
N LEU A 2 -8.21 11.83 21.59
CA LEU A 2 -7.56 10.52 21.73
C LEU A 2 -8.44 9.33 21.33
N GLU A 3 -9.72 9.36 21.70
CA GLU A 3 -10.68 8.30 21.33
C GLU A 3 -10.79 8.11 19.82
N LEU A 4 -10.69 9.18 19.04
CA LEU A 4 -10.74 9.12 17.59
C LEU A 4 -9.50 8.42 16.99
N LEU A 5 -8.34 8.61 17.61
CA LEU A 5 -7.10 7.94 17.20
C LEU A 5 -7.17 6.44 17.47
N PHE A 6 -7.62 6.05 18.67
CA PHE A 6 -7.84 4.65 19.01
C PHE A 6 -8.91 4.00 18.14
N TYR A 7 -9.98 4.74 17.83
CA TYR A 7 -11.00 4.25 16.91
C TYR A 7 -10.44 3.96 15.52
N ARG A 8 -9.65 4.87 14.93
CA ARG A 8 -9.04 4.63 13.61
C ARG A 8 -8.03 3.50 13.63
N ALA A 9 -7.17 3.43 14.64
CA ALA A 9 -6.21 2.35 14.79
C ALA A 9 -6.93 0.99 14.95
N GLY A 10 -7.97 0.95 15.78
CA GLY A 10 -8.80 -0.25 15.99
C GLY A 10 -9.52 -0.68 14.72
N TYR A 11 -10.10 0.26 13.97
CA TYR A 11 -10.77 -0.02 12.70
C TYR A 11 -9.80 -0.63 11.67
N THR A 12 -8.63 -0.03 11.49
CA THR A 12 -7.62 -0.54 10.54
C THR A 12 -7.10 -1.93 10.95
N LEU A 13 -6.88 -2.17 12.25
CA LEU A 13 -6.49 -3.50 12.76
C LEU A 13 -7.60 -4.55 12.58
N GLN A 14 -8.86 -4.17 12.79
CA GLN A 14 -10.00 -5.04 12.55
C GLN A 14 -10.08 -5.47 11.08
N VAL A 15 -9.89 -4.53 10.15
CA VAL A 15 -9.84 -4.83 8.71
C VAL A 15 -8.70 -5.79 8.38
N LEU A 16 -7.52 -5.60 8.99
CA LEU A 16 -6.39 -6.52 8.82
C LEU A 16 -6.72 -7.93 9.36
N ASP A 17 -7.35 -8.03 10.54
CA ASP A 17 -7.76 -9.32 11.12
C ASP A 17 -8.73 -10.09 10.19
N HIS A 18 -9.70 -9.39 9.60
CA HIS A 18 -10.56 -9.96 8.57
C HIS A 18 -9.75 -10.36 7.32
N ALA A 19 -8.81 -9.53 6.87
CA ALA A 19 -7.97 -9.84 5.71
C ALA A 19 -7.08 -11.09 5.93
N VAL A 20 -6.59 -11.32 7.14
CA VAL A 20 -5.83 -12.52 7.52
C VAL A 20 -6.69 -13.78 7.43
N ASN A 21 -7.97 -13.70 7.79
CA ASN A 21 -8.91 -14.82 7.67
C ASN A 21 -9.38 -15.05 6.23
N MET A 22 -9.30 -14.03 5.37
CA MET A 22 -9.78 -14.05 3.97
C MET A 22 -8.64 -14.05 2.94
N GLN A 23 -7.52 -14.68 3.28
CA GLN A 23 -6.35 -14.76 2.41
C GLN A 23 -6.69 -15.31 1.02
N GLY A 24 -6.22 -14.64 -0.03
CA GLY A 24 -6.43 -15.07 -1.42
C GLY A 24 -7.86 -14.91 -1.95
N SER A 25 -8.77 -14.28 -1.19
CA SER A 25 -10.17 -14.10 -1.60
C SER A 25 -10.34 -13.28 -2.87
N THR A 26 -9.46 -12.30 -3.13
CA THR A 26 -9.59 -11.42 -4.31
C THR A 26 -8.84 -11.92 -5.54
N ASN A 27 -8.02 -12.97 -5.43
CA ASN A 27 -7.35 -13.65 -6.55
C ASN A 27 -6.63 -12.71 -7.55
N GLY A 28 -6.01 -11.63 -7.07
CA GLY A 28 -5.30 -10.65 -7.92
C GLY A 28 -6.15 -9.49 -8.42
N THR A 29 -7.42 -9.42 -8.04
CA THR A 29 -8.34 -8.34 -8.43
C THR A 29 -7.92 -7.00 -7.81
N LEU A 30 -7.34 -6.98 -6.61
CA LEU A 30 -6.88 -5.74 -5.99
C LEU A 30 -5.65 -5.18 -6.71
N LEU A 31 -4.68 -6.04 -7.05
CA LEU A 31 -3.50 -5.68 -7.82
C LEU A 31 -3.89 -5.20 -9.22
N TYR A 32 -4.79 -5.92 -9.89
CA TYR A 32 -5.31 -5.51 -11.19
C TYR A 32 -5.99 -4.14 -11.13
N ASN A 33 -6.87 -3.90 -10.15
CA ASN A 33 -7.53 -2.60 -10.01
C ASN A 33 -6.60 -1.51 -9.47
N THR A 34 -5.55 -1.84 -8.72
CA THR A 34 -4.52 -0.86 -8.35
C THR A 34 -3.77 -0.38 -9.59
N LEU A 35 -3.47 -1.27 -10.53
CA LEU A 35 -2.78 -0.93 -11.79
C LEU A 35 -3.71 -0.28 -12.83
N THR A 36 -4.98 -0.68 -12.87
CA THR A 36 -5.95 -0.25 -13.92
C THR A 36 -7.02 0.72 -13.42
N GLY A 37 -7.06 1.01 -12.12
CA GLY A 37 -8.12 1.80 -11.46
C GLY A 37 -8.20 3.22 -11.97
N PHE A 38 -7.07 3.80 -12.40
CA PHE A 38 -7.05 5.09 -13.08
C PHE A 38 -7.90 5.10 -14.36
N LEU A 39 -8.00 3.95 -15.05
CA LEU A 39 -8.78 3.81 -16.29
C LEU A 39 -10.22 3.33 -16.03
N LYS A 40 -10.48 2.62 -14.93
CA LYS A 40 -11.77 1.98 -14.65
C LYS A 40 -12.62 2.64 -13.55
N SER A 41 -12.16 3.73 -12.92
CA SER A 41 -12.87 4.41 -11.82
C SER A 41 -13.26 3.48 -10.65
N THR A 42 -12.60 2.33 -10.52
CA THR A 42 -12.80 1.40 -9.42
C THR A 42 -11.72 1.66 -8.37
N ASP A 43 -12.12 2.12 -7.18
CA ASP A 43 -11.20 2.32 -6.06
C ASP A 43 -10.85 0.97 -5.41
N PRO A 44 -9.57 0.53 -5.42
CA PRO A 44 -9.14 -0.70 -4.77
C PRO A 44 -9.51 -0.75 -3.28
N ARG A 45 -9.61 0.40 -2.61
CA ARG A 45 -10.00 0.48 -1.19
C ARG A 45 -11.48 0.12 -0.96
N VAL A 46 -12.33 0.32 -1.96
CA VAL A 46 -13.73 -0.13 -1.92
C VAL A 46 -13.83 -1.65 -2.09
N ILE A 47 -12.92 -2.23 -2.87
CA ILE A 47 -12.80 -3.69 -3.02
C ILE A 47 -12.33 -4.31 -1.70
N VAL A 48 -11.35 -3.69 -1.02
CA VAL A 48 -10.92 -4.11 0.32
C VAL A 48 -12.11 -4.10 1.31
N GLY A 49 -12.86 -3.00 1.39
CA GLY A 49 -14.00 -2.88 2.30
C GLY A 49 -15.13 -3.87 2.01
N SER A 50 -15.48 -4.04 0.73
CA SER A 50 -16.53 -4.99 0.33
C SER A 50 -16.13 -6.44 0.58
N THR A 51 -14.84 -6.76 0.44
CA THR A 51 -14.32 -8.12 0.69
C THR A 51 -14.20 -8.40 2.18
N THR A 52 -13.63 -7.48 2.97
CA THR A 52 -13.32 -7.72 4.39
C THR A 52 -14.49 -7.49 5.34
N LEU A 53 -15.31 -6.47 5.06
CA LEU A 53 -16.40 -6.03 5.95
C LEU A 53 -17.80 -6.20 5.35
N GLY A 54 -17.90 -6.62 4.08
CA GLY A 54 -19.19 -6.82 3.40
C GLY A 54 -19.89 -5.52 2.97
N TYR A 55 -19.23 -4.36 3.09
CA TYR A 55 -19.78 -3.06 2.68
C TYR A 55 -18.83 -2.31 1.73
N ALA A 56 -19.37 -1.73 0.66
CA ALA A 56 -18.61 -1.01 -0.35
C ALA A 56 -18.19 0.40 0.11
N HIS A 57 -17.42 0.47 1.19
CA HIS A 57 -16.79 1.70 1.67
C HIS A 57 -15.28 1.64 1.51
N SER A 58 -14.68 2.77 1.12
CA SER A 58 -13.22 2.93 1.01
C SER A 58 -12.59 2.64 2.37
N THR A 59 -11.94 1.49 2.47
CA THR A 59 -11.44 0.93 3.72
C THR A 59 -9.96 0.63 3.58
N THR A 60 -9.20 0.99 4.61
CA THR A 60 -7.75 0.86 4.64
C THR A 60 -7.34 -0.41 5.38
N SER A 61 -6.46 -1.21 4.79
CA SER A 61 -6.06 -2.53 5.31
C SER A 61 -4.56 -2.65 5.62
N MET A 62 -3.93 -1.51 5.95
CA MET A 62 -2.48 -1.40 6.15
C MET A 62 -1.66 -1.79 4.91
N ILE A 63 -0.35 -1.68 5.02
CA ILE A 63 0.59 -2.05 3.96
C ILE A 63 0.48 -3.53 3.56
N PHE A 64 -0.05 -4.37 4.44
CA PHE A 64 -0.15 -5.82 4.27
C PHE A 64 -1.41 -6.26 3.51
N GLY A 65 -2.53 -5.58 3.73
CA GLY A 65 -3.85 -6.05 3.35
C GLY A 65 -4.03 -6.37 1.87
N PRO A 66 -3.62 -5.52 0.92
CA PRO A 66 -3.84 -5.78 -0.50
C PRO A 66 -3.19 -7.08 -1.01
N ALA A 67 -1.91 -7.31 -0.70
CA ALA A 67 -1.23 -8.55 -1.11
C ALA A 67 -1.77 -9.79 -0.37
N LEU A 68 -2.14 -9.63 0.90
CA LEU A 68 -2.71 -10.71 1.70
C LEU A 68 -4.07 -11.16 1.15
N LEU A 69 -4.93 -10.21 0.77
CA LEU A 69 -6.24 -10.49 0.17
C LEU A 69 -6.13 -11.08 -1.24
N ASP A 70 -5.16 -10.64 -2.05
CA ASP A 70 -5.02 -11.15 -3.42
C ASP A 70 -4.42 -12.54 -3.50
N PHE A 71 -3.34 -12.80 -2.75
CA PHE A 71 -2.51 -13.97 -2.96
C PHE A 71 -2.02 -14.61 -1.65
N GLY A 72 -2.47 -14.11 -0.49
CA GLY A 72 -2.16 -14.67 0.82
C GLY A 72 -0.80 -14.26 1.38
N LEU A 73 -0.41 -14.94 2.47
CA LEU A 73 0.77 -14.60 3.27
C LEU A 73 2.07 -14.51 2.45
N TYR A 74 2.28 -15.45 1.51
CA TYR A 74 3.52 -15.49 0.72
C TYR A 74 3.71 -14.25 -0.14
N ALA A 75 2.63 -13.77 -0.77
CA ALA A 75 2.70 -12.55 -1.56
C ALA A 75 2.92 -11.31 -0.70
N MET A 76 2.32 -11.26 0.49
CA MET A 76 2.59 -10.20 1.46
C MET A 76 4.07 -10.17 1.85
N LEU A 77 4.69 -11.32 2.14
CA LEU A 77 6.11 -11.41 2.46
C LEU A 77 6.99 -10.93 1.29
N ILE A 78 6.68 -11.36 0.07
CA ILE A 78 7.39 -10.94 -1.14
C ILE A 78 7.25 -9.42 -1.35
N GLN A 79 6.05 -8.86 -1.21
CA GLN A 79 5.81 -7.42 -1.30
C GLN A 79 6.66 -6.66 -0.29
N MET A 80 6.68 -7.09 0.97
CA MET A 80 7.47 -6.44 2.02
C MET A 80 8.97 -6.51 1.76
N ALA A 81 9.45 -7.65 1.24
CA ALA A 81 10.84 -7.80 0.82
C ALA A 81 11.19 -6.86 -0.34
N LEU A 82 10.31 -6.73 -1.34
CA LEU A 82 10.50 -5.81 -2.48
C LEU A 82 10.52 -4.35 -2.04
N ILE A 83 9.61 -3.93 -1.16
CA ILE A 83 9.59 -2.57 -0.63
C ILE A 83 10.89 -2.29 0.12
N GLY A 84 11.32 -3.20 1.01
CA GLY A 84 12.59 -3.07 1.73
C GLY A 84 13.80 -3.01 0.81
N PHE A 85 13.82 -3.82 -0.25
CA PHE A 85 14.88 -3.82 -1.26
C PHE A 85 14.95 -2.49 -2.01
N VAL A 86 13.82 -1.97 -2.51
CA VAL A 86 13.75 -0.68 -3.21
C VAL A 86 14.20 0.47 -2.31
N MET A 87 13.74 0.49 -1.05
CA MET A 87 14.17 1.49 -0.07
C MET A 87 15.67 1.44 0.17
N ASN A 88 16.26 0.25 0.30
CA ASN A 88 17.70 0.10 0.50
C ASN A 88 18.50 0.55 -0.73
N MET A 89 18.04 0.22 -1.94
CA MET A 89 18.70 0.69 -3.16
C MET A 89 18.73 2.21 -3.24
N ILE A 90 17.58 2.87 -3.04
CA ILE A 90 17.50 4.34 -3.10
C ILE A 90 18.32 4.96 -1.96
N TYR A 91 18.35 4.33 -0.78
CA TYR A 91 19.22 4.74 0.34
C TYR A 91 20.71 4.70 -0.03
N ILE A 92 21.18 3.66 -0.70
CA ILE A 92 22.59 3.56 -1.14
C ILE A 92 22.88 4.64 -2.20
N ILE A 93 21.97 4.86 -3.14
CA ILE A 93 22.10 5.86 -4.21
C ILE A 93 22.19 7.27 -3.61
N GLN A 94 21.27 7.65 -2.71
CA GLN A 94 21.29 8.99 -2.10
C GLN A 94 22.56 9.25 -1.28
N ARG A 95 23.13 8.20 -0.66
CA ARG A 95 24.36 8.32 0.13
C ARG A 95 25.58 8.59 -0.75
N SER A 96 25.56 8.08 -1.99
CA SER A 96 26.66 8.20 -2.95
C SER A 96 26.60 9.50 -3.76
N LEU A 97 25.45 9.79 -4.39
CA LEU A 97 25.31 10.90 -5.35
C LEU A 97 24.97 12.24 -4.69
N LYS A 98 24.35 12.22 -3.49
CA LYS A 98 23.88 13.39 -2.73
C LYS A 98 22.97 14.33 -3.56
N ASP A 99 22.55 15.46 -2.99
CA ASP A 99 21.62 16.44 -3.59
C ASP A 99 20.19 15.89 -3.84
N VAL A 100 19.72 15.90 -5.09
CA VAL A 100 18.32 15.59 -5.47
C VAL A 100 17.87 14.22 -4.95
N PHE A 101 18.77 13.24 -4.89
CA PHE A 101 18.48 11.90 -4.40
C PHE A 101 18.08 11.85 -2.92
N ILE A 102 18.51 12.82 -2.11
CA ILE A 102 18.07 12.94 -0.70
C ILE A 102 16.59 13.30 -0.65
N ALA A 103 16.15 14.22 -1.51
CA ALA A 103 14.73 14.58 -1.61
C ALA A 103 13.90 13.39 -2.10
N LEU A 104 14.39 12.62 -3.07
CA LEU A 104 13.71 11.42 -3.56
C LEU A 104 13.56 10.36 -2.47
N TYR A 105 14.62 10.13 -1.69
CA TYR A 105 14.57 9.21 -0.57
C TYR A 105 13.59 9.68 0.52
N ALA A 106 13.56 10.98 0.82
CA ALA A 106 12.61 11.54 1.79
C ALA A 106 11.15 11.37 1.35
N ILE A 107 10.86 11.60 0.07
CA ILE A 107 9.52 11.39 -0.51
C ILE A 107 9.14 9.91 -0.44
N LEU A 108 10.05 8.99 -0.77
CA LEU A 108 9.81 7.54 -0.68
C LEU A 108 9.50 7.12 0.75
N LEU A 109 10.31 7.59 1.70
CA LEU A 109 10.13 7.28 3.11
C LEU A 109 8.76 7.78 3.61
N ALA A 110 8.37 9.01 3.25
CA ALA A 110 7.08 9.57 3.62
C ALA A 110 5.91 8.72 3.10
N HIS A 111 5.98 8.27 1.85
CA HIS A 111 4.93 7.42 1.27
C HIS A 111 4.84 6.05 1.94
N VAL A 112 5.98 5.41 2.23
CA VAL A 112 5.98 4.11 2.91
C VAL A 112 5.38 4.24 4.32
N ILE A 113 5.64 5.35 5.02
CA ILE A 113 5.00 5.63 6.33
C ILE A 113 3.47 5.73 6.18
N ILE A 114 2.98 6.43 5.17
CA ILE A 114 1.53 6.56 4.91
C ILE A 114 0.91 5.19 4.58
N TRP A 115 1.60 4.36 3.81
CA TRP A 115 1.12 3.02 3.46
C TRP A 115 0.93 2.10 4.66
N ILE A 116 1.57 2.36 5.81
CA ILE A 116 1.32 1.59 7.04
C ILE A 116 -0.16 1.65 7.42
N GLU A 117 -0.83 2.78 7.20
CA GLU A 117 -2.25 2.92 7.45
C GLU A 117 -3.08 2.60 6.20
N THR A 118 -2.76 3.23 5.06
CA THR A 118 -3.66 3.22 3.90
C THR A 118 -3.54 1.99 3.00
N GLY A 119 -2.38 1.33 3.01
CA GLY A 119 -2.01 0.30 2.03
C GLY A 119 -1.51 0.86 0.69
N PRO A 120 -0.76 0.07 -0.10
CA PRO A 120 -0.21 0.46 -1.39
C PRO A 120 -1.26 0.36 -2.52
N THR A 121 -2.37 1.08 -2.40
CA THR A 121 -3.50 1.00 -3.34
C THR A 121 -3.51 2.10 -4.41
N ASP A 122 -2.60 3.07 -4.31
CA ASP A 122 -2.68 4.30 -5.10
C ASP A 122 -1.60 4.33 -6.20
N LEU A 123 -2.03 4.17 -7.45
CA LEU A 123 -1.16 4.22 -8.64
C LEU A 123 -0.43 5.57 -8.82
N VAL A 124 -1.04 6.66 -8.35
CA VAL A 124 -0.53 8.03 -8.50
C VAL A 124 0.87 8.17 -7.89
N VAL A 125 1.11 7.50 -6.78
CA VAL A 125 2.42 7.51 -6.09
C VAL A 125 3.49 6.81 -6.93
N LEU A 126 3.15 5.65 -7.52
CA LEU A 126 4.04 4.92 -8.43
C LEU A 126 4.38 5.75 -9.68
N LEU A 127 3.39 6.50 -10.20
CA LEU A 127 3.59 7.37 -11.36
C LEU A 127 4.54 8.53 -11.05
N PHE A 128 4.43 9.15 -9.87
CA PHE A 128 5.36 10.20 -9.45
C PHE A 128 6.80 9.67 -9.26
N PHE A 129 6.96 8.45 -8.73
CA PHE A 129 8.27 7.80 -8.69
C PHE A 129 8.85 7.55 -10.09
N ALA A 130 8.03 7.12 -11.03
CA ALA A 130 8.46 6.89 -12.42
C ALA A 130 8.87 8.20 -13.11
N ILE A 131 8.09 9.28 -12.96
CA ILE A 131 8.41 10.60 -13.53
C ILE A 131 9.71 11.13 -12.92
N SER A 132 9.88 10.99 -11.60
CA SER A 132 11.08 11.40 -10.88
C SER A 132 12.36 10.68 -11.29
N LEU A 133 12.28 9.52 -11.94
CA LEU A 133 13.44 8.80 -12.47
C LEU A 133 13.87 9.31 -13.85
N ILE A 134 13.00 10.03 -14.55
CA ILE A 134 13.20 10.51 -15.93
C ILE A 134 13.68 11.97 -15.96
N THR A 135 13.28 12.77 -14.97
CA THR A 135 13.70 14.17 -14.77
C THR A 135 14.83 14.28 -13.77
#